data_AF-A0A0B1TGQ5-F1
#
_entry.id   AF-A0A0B1TGQ5-F1
#
_cell.length_a   1.000
_cell.length_b   1.000
_cell.length_c   1.000
_cell.angle_alpha   90.00
_cell.angle_beta   90.00
_cell.angle_gamma   90.00
#
_symmetry.space_group_name_H-M   'P 1'
#
loop_
_entity.id
_entity.type
_entity.pdbx_description
1 polymer ?
#
loop_
_entity_poly.entity_id
_entity_poly.type
_entity_poly.pdbx_seq_one_letter_code
_entity_poly.pdbx_strand_id
1 'polypeptide(L)'
;MDLYVKCTLEYLDTSSTKHFAGKFFVDPGEGSFKVVEYKPDGRKEEHKFFASEFTPLCRPPVKSTAQQFPLVFDISKQYSGRFQKRKHRLVIKTSDHTQKIKDIYEELKTVFSKKSQNFRTNSLANSPVGMLRSHPDPMKNPRSEHRQ
;
A
#
# COMPACT_ATOMS: atom_id res chain seq x y z
N MET A 1 4.24 -22.53 -8.52
CA MET A 1 5.08 -22.12 -9.67
C MET A 1 6.22 -21.30 -9.11
N ASP A 2 7.47 -21.60 -9.46
CA ASP A 2 8.60 -20.79 -9.03
C ASP A 2 8.69 -19.55 -9.94
N LEU A 3 8.31 -18.39 -9.42
CA LEU A 3 8.43 -17.11 -10.14
C LEU A 3 9.83 -16.56 -9.93
N TYR A 4 10.55 -16.27 -11.02
CA TYR A 4 11.86 -15.62 -10.96
C TYR A 4 11.72 -14.19 -11.49
N VAL A 5 12.23 -13.23 -10.73
CA VAL A 5 12.06 -11.81 -11.05
C VAL A 5 13.38 -11.06 -10.97
N LYS A 6 13.50 -10.03 -11.79
CA LYS A 6 14.54 -9.00 -11.70
C LYS A 6 13.92 -7.75 -11.09
N CYS A 7 14.55 -7.21 -10.06
CA CYS A 7 14.06 -6.05 -9.34
C CYS A 7 15.05 -4.89 -9.47
N THR A 8 14.50 -3.69 -9.63
CA THR A 8 15.23 -2.43 -9.53
C THR A 8 14.58 -1.58 -8.45
N LEU A 9 15.33 -1.31 -7.38
CA LEU A 9 14.95 -0.43 -6.29
C LEU A 9 15.56 0.95 -6.52
N GLU A 10 14.70 1.94 -6.76
CA GLU A 10 15.05 3.34 -6.93
C GLU A 10 14.93 4.07 -5.59
N TYR A 11 15.88 4.97 -5.31
CA TYR A 11 15.87 5.81 -4.13
C TYR A 11 15.49 7.26 -4.51
N LEU A 12 14.79 7.97 -3.62
CA LEU A 12 14.24 9.30 -3.90
C LEU A 12 15.33 10.39 -3.86
N ASP A 13 16.14 10.38 -2.80
CA ASP A 13 17.08 11.48 -2.48
C ASP A 13 18.44 11.33 -3.16
N THR A 14 18.62 10.29 -3.97
CA THR A 14 19.89 9.96 -4.63
C THR A 14 19.63 9.35 -5.99
N SER A 15 20.53 9.53 -6.95
CA SER A 15 20.53 8.76 -8.22
C SER A 15 20.91 7.28 -8.06
N SER A 16 21.02 6.80 -6.81
CA SER A 16 21.33 5.41 -6.50
C SER A 16 20.17 4.50 -6.92
N THR A 17 20.51 3.36 -7.51
CA THR A 17 19.61 2.22 -7.68
C THR A 17 20.25 0.97 -7.09
N LYS A 18 19.42 0.04 -6.59
CA LYS A 18 19.87 -1.31 -6.23
C LYS A 18 19.18 -2.32 -7.14
N HIS A 19 19.96 -3.18 -7.76
CA HIS A 19 19.48 -4.28 -8.59
C HIS A 19 19.66 -5.60 -7.85
N PHE A 20 18.67 -6.48 -7.94
CA PHE A 20 18.73 -7.84 -7.41
C PHE A 20 17.78 -8.73 -8.20
N ALA A 21 18.06 -10.02 -8.26
CA ALA A 21 17.23 -10.98 -8.98
C ALA A 21 17.15 -12.30 -8.21
N GLY A 22 16.00 -12.96 -8.27
CA GLY A 22 15.80 -14.12 -7.42
C GLY A 22 14.42 -14.74 -7.53
N LYS A 23 14.23 -15.79 -6.73
CA LYS A 23 12.92 -16.43 -6.56
C LYS A 23 12.00 -15.51 -5.78
N PHE A 24 10.81 -15.29 -6.30
CA PHE A 24 9.77 -14.42 -5.74
C PHE A 24 8.81 -15.25 -4.89
N PHE A 25 8.58 -14.79 -3.66
CA PHE A 25 7.69 -15.42 -2.70
C PHE A 25 6.74 -14.38 -2.12
N VAL A 26 5.47 -14.73 -2.00
CA VAL A 26 4.46 -13.92 -1.33
C VAL A 26 4.03 -14.62 -0.05
N ASP A 27 3.95 -13.88 1.04
CA ASP A 27 3.42 -14.33 2.31
C ASP A 27 2.16 -13.52 2.67
N PRO A 28 0.97 -14.04 2.32
CA PRO A 28 -0.30 -13.44 2.69
C PRO A 28 -0.51 -13.31 4.21
N GLY A 29 0.08 -14.20 5.02
CA GLY A 29 -0.05 -14.21 6.48
C GLY A 29 0.60 -12.99 7.10
N GLU A 30 1.83 -12.68 6.69
CA GLU A 30 2.58 -11.50 7.13
C GLU A 30 2.22 -10.21 6.38
N GLY A 31 1.52 -10.31 5.24
CA GLY A 31 1.29 -9.16 4.36
C GLY A 31 2.58 -8.69 3.69
N SER A 32 3.48 -9.62 3.39
CA SER A 32 4.82 -9.35 2.88
C SER A 32 5.11 -10.15 1.61
N PHE A 33 6.11 -9.72 0.86
CA PHE A 33 6.69 -10.51 -0.21
C PHE A 33 8.21 -10.39 -0.15
N LYS A 34 8.92 -11.39 -0.66
CA LYS A 34 10.37 -11.40 -0.69
C LYS A 34 10.93 -11.92 -2.00
N VAL A 35 12.10 -11.40 -2.35
CA VAL A 35 12.93 -11.94 -3.42
C VAL A 35 14.16 -12.57 -2.79
N VAL A 36 14.40 -13.84 -3.09
CA VAL A 36 15.53 -14.60 -2.60
C VAL A 36 16.57 -14.73 -3.70
N GLU A 37 17.69 -14.05 -3.54
CA GLU A 37 18.84 -14.15 -4.42
C GLU A 37 19.79 -15.24 -3.91
N TYR A 38 20.12 -16.18 -4.79
CA TYR A 38 21.12 -17.21 -4.55
C TYR A 38 22.42 -16.78 -5.20
N LYS A 39 23.44 -16.51 -4.40
CA LYS A 39 24.75 -16.08 -4.86
C LYS A 39 25.59 -17.30 -5.27
N PRO A 40 26.59 -17.13 -6.17
CA PRO A 40 27.45 -18.22 -6.63
C PRO A 40 28.27 -18.89 -5.52
N ASP A 41 28.54 -18.16 -4.43
CA ASP A 41 29.26 -18.64 -3.24
C ASP A 41 28.37 -19.45 -2.28
N GLY A 42 27.14 -19.77 -2.68
CA GLY A 42 26.17 -20.51 -1.88
C GLY A 42 25.46 -19.66 -0.83
N ARG A 43 25.78 -18.37 -0.69
CA ARG A 43 25.06 -17.46 0.21
C ARG A 43 23.70 -17.11 -0.36
N LYS A 44 22.76 -16.82 0.54
CA LYS A 44 21.41 -16.39 0.21
C LYS A 44 21.18 -14.98 0.74
N GLU A 45 20.78 -14.07 -0.15
CA GLU A 45 20.37 -12.71 0.22
C GLU A 45 18.84 -12.63 0.09
N GLU A 46 18.15 -12.24 1.19
CA GLU A 46 16.70 -12.04 1.18
C GLU A 46 16.35 -10.55 1.10
N HIS A 47 15.54 -10.18 0.13
CA HIS A 47 14.98 -8.84 -0.03
C HIS A 47 13.49 -8.87 0.30
N LYS A 48 13.14 -8.64 1.57
CA LYS A 48 11.76 -8.63 2.06
C LYS A 48 11.16 -7.22 2.00
N PHE A 49 9.90 -7.14 1.60
CA PHE A 49 9.11 -5.91 1.54
C PHE A 49 7.71 -6.17 2.09
N PHE A 50 7.18 -5.20 2.84
CA PHE A 50 5.83 -5.26 3.37
C PHE A 50 4.87 -4.48 2.49
N ALA A 51 3.67 -5.03 2.25
CA ALA A 51 2.61 -4.30 1.54
C ALA A 51 2.24 -2.97 2.25
N SER A 52 2.54 -2.86 3.55
CA SER A 52 2.38 -1.64 4.34
C SER A 52 3.27 -0.47 3.86
N GLU A 53 4.46 -0.75 3.33
CA GLU A 53 5.46 0.22 2.85
C GLU A 53 5.05 0.91 1.53
N PHE A 54 4.12 0.32 0.78
CA PHE A 54 3.72 0.81 -0.53
C PHE A 54 2.40 1.59 -0.51
N THR A 55 2.22 2.44 -1.53
CA THR A 55 0.89 2.92 -1.90
C THR A 55 0.00 1.72 -2.25
N PRO A 56 -1.33 1.82 -2.11
CA PRO A 56 -2.23 0.76 -2.54
C PRO A 56 -1.90 0.30 -3.96
N LEU A 57 -2.08 -1.01 -4.21
CA LEU A 57 -1.76 -1.61 -5.49
C LEU A 57 -2.50 -0.86 -6.60
N CYS A 58 -1.75 -0.39 -7.60
CA CYS A 58 -2.34 0.27 -8.76
C CYS A 58 -3.22 -0.71 -9.56
N ARG A 59 -3.93 -0.18 -10.56
CA ARG A 59 -4.70 -1.00 -11.52
C ARG A 59 -3.81 -2.10 -12.12
N PRO A 60 -4.40 -3.25 -12.50
CA PRO A 60 -3.66 -4.33 -13.13
C PRO A 60 -2.91 -3.85 -14.38
N PRO A 61 -1.81 -4.52 -14.75
CA PRO A 61 -1.10 -4.24 -15.99
C PRO A 61 -2.08 -4.20 -17.18
N VAL A 62 -2.16 -3.05 -17.86
CA VAL A 62 -3.16 -2.80 -18.92
C VAL A 62 -2.88 -3.66 -20.17
N LYS A 63 -1.61 -4.01 -20.40
CA LYS A 63 -1.18 -4.82 -21.54
C LYS A 63 -0.94 -6.26 -21.08
N SER A 64 -1.53 -7.23 -21.78
CA SER A 64 -1.35 -8.66 -21.54
C SER A 64 0.10 -9.14 -21.69
N THR A 65 0.93 -8.34 -22.39
CA THR A 65 2.37 -8.57 -22.65
C THR A 65 3.28 -7.71 -21.78
N ALA A 66 2.75 -7.02 -20.77
CA ALA A 66 3.59 -6.24 -19.88
C ALA A 66 4.65 -7.14 -19.21
N GLN A 67 5.91 -6.70 -19.29
CA GLN A 67 7.06 -7.43 -18.73
C GLN A 67 7.52 -6.85 -17.39
N GLN A 68 7.01 -5.68 -17.02
CA GLN A 68 7.40 -4.98 -15.82
C GLN A 68 6.19 -4.40 -15.10
N PHE A 69 6.26 -4.39 -13.78
CA PHE A 69 5.26 -3.84 -12.90
C PHE A 69 5.93 -3.00 -11.80
N PRO A 70 5.64 -1.70 -11.72
CA PRO A 70 6.17 -0.84 -10.68
C PRO A 70 5.30 -0.86 -9.42
N LEU A 71 5.95 -0.92 -8.27
CA LEU A 71 5.39 -0.64 -6.96
C LEU A 71 5.97 0.69 -6.45
N VAL A 72 5.11 1.59 -5.97
CA VAL A 72 5.52 2.90 -5.46
C VAL A 72 5.50 2.86 -3.94
N PHE A 73 6.60 3.28 -3.32
CA PHE A 73 6.65 3.36 -1.86
C PHE A 73 5.84 4.56 -1.36
N ASP A 74 5.19 4.39 -0.22
CA ASP A 74 4.52 5.50 0.45
C ASP A 74 5.58 6.34 1.19
N ILE A 75 5.98 7.44 0.56
CA ILE A 75 7.03 8.34 1.07
C ILE A 75 6.63 8.91 2.44
N SER A 76 5.33 9.11 2.71
CA SER A 76 4.84 9.65 3.99
C SER A 76 5.10 8.71 5.17
N LYS A 77 5.29 7.42 4.91
CA LYS A 77 5.57 6.39 5.93
C LYS A 77 7.07 6.15 6.16
N GLN A 78 7.93 6.84 5.42
CA GLN A 78 9.36 6.69 5.53
C GLN A 78 9.95 7.78 6.42
N TYR A 79 10.78 7.37 7.37
CA TYR A 79 11.53 8.31 8.19
C TYR A 79 12.53 9.08 7.33
N SER A 80 12.48 10.41 7.40
CA SER A 80 13.51 11.27 6.82
C SER A 80 14.61 11.49 7.86
N GLY A 81 15.69 10.71 7.77
CA GLY A 81 16.89 10.88 8.59
C GLY A 81 18.10 11.22 7.74
N ARG A 82 19.09 11.94 8.29
CA ARG A 82 20.32 12.37 7.57
C ARG A 82 21.09 11.24 6.86
N PHE A 83 20.89 9.98 7.28
CA PHE A 83 21.59 8.81 6.73
C PHE A 83 20.64 7.75 6.13
N GLN A 84 19.34 8.02 6.05
CA GLN A 84 18.38 7.07 5.49
C GLN A 84 18.05 7.43 4.05
N LYS A 85 18.44 6.56 3.11
CA LYS A 85 18.01 6.65 1.72
C LYS A 85 16.54 6.25 1.63
N ARG A 86 15.67 7.21 1.33
CA ARG A 86 14.25 6.92 1.11
C ARG A 86 14.07 6.15 -0.19
N LYS A 87 13.29 5.08 -0.13
CA LYS A 87 12.91 4.27 -1.30
C LYS A 87 11.81 5.00 -2.05
N HIS A 88 11.94 5.10 -3.36
CA HIS A 88 10.93 5.74 -4.23
C HIS A 88 10.05 4.69 -4.91
N ARG A 89 10.69 3.73 -5.59
CA ARG A 89 10.00 2.79 -6.46
C ARG A 89 10.71 1.45 -6.51
N LEU A 90 9.95 0.36 -6.53
CA LEU A 90 10.43 -0.98 -6.82
C LEU A 90 9.84 -1.44 -8.16
N VAL A 91 10.68 -1.61 -9.18
CA VAL A 91 10.27 -2.13 -10.48
C VAL A 91 10.56 -3.62 -10.52
N ILE A 92 9.50 -4.43 -10.62
CA ILE A 92 9.58 -5.89 -10.79
C ILE A 92 9.49 -6.20 -12.28
N LYS A 93 10.44 -6.97 -12.81
CA LYS A 93 10.48 -7.41 -14.21
C LYS A 93 10.54 -8.94 -14.27
N THR A 94 9.77 -9.54 -15.17
CA THR A 94 9.87 -11.00 -15.44
C THR A 94 11.21 -11.31 -16.10
N SER A 95 11.85 -12.41 -15.68
CA SER A 95 13.12 -12.83 -16.30
C SER A 95 12.93 -13.50 -17.66
N ASP A 96 11.75 -14.05 -17.91
CA ASP A 96 11.38 -14.76 -19.14
C ASP A 96 10.18 -14.05 -19.81
N HIS A 97 10.18 -14.03 -21.14
CA HIS A 97 9.10 -13.51 -21.98
C HIS A 97 7.85 -14.41 -21.96
N THR A 98 7.99 -15.66 -21.51
CA THR A 98 6.88 -16.61 -21.36
C THR A 98 6.03 -16.35 -20.12
N GLN A 99 6.64 -15.84 -19.02
CA GLN A 99 5.93 -15.52 -17.78
C GLN A 99 5.25 -14.15 -17.88
N LYS A 100 3.97 -14.12 -17.54
CA LYS A 100 3.17 -12.90 -17.57
C LYS A 100 3.29 -12.19 -16.23
N ILE A 101 3.60 -10.90 -16.25
CA ILE A 101 3.58 -10.05 -15.05
C ILE A 101 2.21 -10.05 -14.34
N LYS A 102 1.15 -10.47 -15.05
CA LYS A 102 -0.19 -10.70 -14.51
C LYS A 102 -0.19 -11.69 -13.35
N ASP A 103 0.58 -12.76 -13.42
CA ASP A 103 0.60 -13.78 -12.37
C ASP A 103 1.24 -13.23 -11.10
N ILE A 104 2.35 -12.49 -11.25
CA ILE A 104 2.98 -11.73 -10.15
C ILE A 104 2.01 -10.71 -9.55
N TYR A 105 1.23 -10.02 -10.38
CA TYR A 105 0.23 -9.05 -9.92
C TYR A 105 -0.87 -9.71 -9.08
N GLU A 106 -1.44 -10.83 -9.53
CA GLU A 106 -2.48 -11.54 -8.76
C GLU A 106 -1.94 -12.07 -7.43
N GLU A 107 -0.71 -12.58 -7.40
CA GLU A 107 -0.03 -12.96 -6.15
C GLU A 107 0.13 -11.75 -5.22
N LEU A 108 0.66 -10.63 -5.71
CA LEU A 108 0.80 -9.39 -4.91
C LEU A 108 -0.54 -8.88 -4.40
N LYS A 109 -1.61 -8.98 -5.18
CA LYS A 109 -2.94 -8.53 -4.76
C LYS A 109 -3.40 -9.18 -3.47
N THR A 110 -2.99 -10.42 -3.18
CA THR A 110 -3.36 -11.11 -1.93
C THR A 110 -2.82 -10.41 -0.68
N VAL A 111 -1.60 -9.87 -0.73
CA VAL A 111 -0.99 -9.15 0.41
C VAL A 111 -1.42 -7.69 0.49
N PHE A 112 -1.74 -7.05 -0.64
CA PHE A 112 -2.23 -5.67 -0.65
C PHE A 112 -3.72 -5.55 -0.27
N SER A 113 -4.55 -6.55 -0.58
CA SER A 113 -6.01 -6.51 -0.31
C SER A 113 -6.37 -6.62 1.17
N LYS A 114 -5.51 -7.20 2.01
CA LYS A 114 -5.71 -7.20 3.47
C LYS A 114 -5.66 -5.79 4.07
N LYS A 115 -4.92 -4.87 3.43
CA LYS A 115 -4.82 -3.46 3.83
C LYS A 115 -6.16 -2.72 3.67
N SER A 116 -7.01 -3.16 2.73
CA SER A 116 -8.37 -2.61 2.52
C SER A 116 -9.43 -3.09 3.52
N GLN A 117 -9.14 -4.07 4.38
CA GLN A 117 -10.12 -4.48 5.42
C GLN A 117 -10.09 -3.61 6.67
N ASN A 118 -9.02 -2.82 6.90
CA ASN A 118 -8.90 -1.95 8.08
C ASN A 118 -9.15 -0.46 7.80
N PHE A 119 -9.58 -0.11 6.59
CA PHE A 119 -9.95 1.27 6.19
C PHE A 119 -11.37 1.36 5.64
N ARG A 120 -12.30 0.53 6.12
CA ARG A 120 -13.73 0.88 6.04
C ARG A 120 -14.02 1.93 7.10
N THR A 121 -13.82 3.17 6.68
CA THR A 121 -14.51 4.35 7.21
C THR A 121 -15.93 4.00 7.61
N ASN A 122 -16.26 4.09 8.91
CA ASN A 122 -17.64 4.27 9.36
C ASN A 122 -18.09 5.66 8.90
N SER A 123 -18.51 5.76 7.64
CA SER A 123 -19.28 6.88 7.13
C SER A 123 -20.19 6.35 6.04
N LEU A 124 -21.45 6.11 6.40
CA LEU A 124 -22.63 6.70 5.76
C LEU A 124 -23.90 5.95 6.20
N ALA A 125 -24.77 6.66 6.90
CA ALA A 125 -26.21 6.49 6.79
C ALA A 125 -26.91 7.83 7.04
N ASN A 126 -26.92 8.70 6.02
CA ASN A 126 -28.12 9.51 5.73
C ASN A 126 -29.15 8.51 5.14
N SER A 127 -30.47 8.51 5.33
CA SER A 127 -31.55 9.45 5.70
C SER A 127 -32.84 8.58 5.86
N PRO A 128 -33.99 9.01 6.46
CA PRO A 128 -34.93 9.91 5.77
C PRO A 128 -35.77 10.85 6.67
N VAL A 129 -36.47 11.73 5.95
CA VAL A 129 -37.44 12.77 6.35
C VAL A 129 -38.67 12.23 7.12
N GLY A 130 -39.11 12.97 8.14
CA GLY A 130 -40.44 12.86 8.78
C GLY A 130 -40.34 13.21 10.28
N MET A 131 -41.14 14.07 10.91
CA MET A 131 -42.40 14.74 10.59
C MET A 131 -42.49 16.05 11.39
N LEU A 132 -43.15 17.06 10.81
CA LEU A 132 -43.70 18.23 11.50
C LEU A 132 -44.62 17.85 12.68
N ARG A 133 -44.69 18.75 13.68
CA ARG A 133 -45.68 18.96 14.76
C ARG A 133 -44.97 18.94 16.13
N SER A 134 -45.13 19.87 17.07
CA SER A 134 -45.90 21.12 17.19
C SER A 134 -45.47 21.74 18.53
N HIS A 135 -45.44 23.07 18.63
CA HIS A 135 -45.28 23.83 19.88
C HIS A 135 -46.30 23.38 20.96
N PRO A 136 -45.96 23.54 22.25
CA PRO A 136 -46.49 24.73 22.91
C PRO A 136 -45.43 25.51 23.72
N ASP A 137 -45.61 26.83 23.71
CA ASP A 137 -45.10 27.78 24.70
C ASP A 137 -45.68 27.44 26.09
N PRO A 138 -44.99 27.77 27.21
CA PRO A 138 -45.52 28.90 27.97
C PRO A 138 -44.45 29.76 28.69
N MET A 139 -44.48 31.06 28.40
CA MET A 139 -44.41 32.18 29.35
C MET A 139 -44.00 31.87 30.81
N LYS A 140 -42.87 32.45 31.26
CA LYS A 140 -42.85 33.50 32.32
C LYS A 140 -41.43 34.01 32.58
N ASN A 141 -41.19 35.26 32.20
CA ASN A 141 -40.29 36.18 32.91
C ASN A 141 -40.91 36.50 34.30
N PRO A 142 -40.12 36.83 35.35
CA PRO A 142 -39.40 38.11 35.39
C PRO A 142 -38.03 38.13 36.12
N ARG A 143 -37.08 38.82 35.49
CA ARG A 143 -36.28 39.96 36.01
C ARG A 143 -36.00 40.06 37.52
N SER A 144 -34.71 40.00 37.88
CA SER A 144 -34.04 40.79 38.95
C SER A 144 -32.52 40.51 38.86
N GLU A 145 -31.67 41.35 38.27
CA GLU A 145 -31.00 42.55 38.84
C GLU A 145 -30.39 42.39 40.25
N HIS A 146 -29.06 42.20 40.31
CA HIS A 146 -28.03 42.82 41.18
C HIS A 146 -26.75 41.99 40.99
N ARG A 147 -25.58 42.44 40.51
CA ARG A 147 -24.69 43.58 40.80
C ARG A 147 -24.16 43.61 42.25
N GLN A 148 -22.83 43.44 42.32
CA GLN A 148 -21.89 43.46 43.44
C GLN A 148 -21.72 42.16 44.22
#